data_AF-A0A4R2NDD8-F1
#
_entry.id   AF-A0A4R2NDD8-F1
#
_cell.length_a   1.000
_cell.length_b   1.000
_cell.length_c   1.000
_cell.angle_alpha   90.00
_cell.angle_beta   90.00
_cell.angle_gamma   90.00
#
_symmetry.space_group_name_H-M   'P 1'
#
loop_
_entity.id
_entity.type
_entity.pdbx_description
1 polymer ?
#
loop_
_entity_poly.entity_id
_entity_poly.type
_entity_poly.pdbx_seq_one_letter_code
_entity_poly.pdbx_strand_id
1 'polypeptide(L)' 'MEEKHKSRLVAEFTRILENKPIHVLDIPDEYKYMDPELIEMLEQSVNGILGAE' A
#
# COMPACT_ATOMS: atom_id res chain seq x y z
N MET A 1 5.58 2.06 -2.07
CA MET A 1 4.21 2.56 -2.43
C MET A 1 4.09 4.02 -2.02
N GLU A 2 4.72 4.93 -2.75
CA GLU A 2 4.59 6.39 -2.53
C GLU A 2 3.33 6.96 -3.19
N GLU A 3 2.93 8.17 -2.79
CA GLU A 3 1.81 8.92 -3.39
C GLU A 3 1.88 9.02 -4.92
N LYS A 4 3.08 8.99 -5.51
CA LYS A 4 3.26 8.96 -6.98
C LYS A 4 2.60 7.75 -7.64
N HIS A 5 2.62 6.59 -6.99
CA HIS A 5 1.96 5.39 -7.50
C HIS A 5 0.45 5.53 -7.41
N LYS A 6 -0.07 6.09 -6.30
CA LYS A 6 -1.50 6.40 -6.16
C LYS A 6 -1.95 7.42 -7.20
N SER A 7 -1.20 8.48 -7.43
CA SER A 7 -1.54 9.50 -8.44
C SER A 7 -1.59 8.91 -9.86
N ARG A 8 -0.66 8.01 -10.22
CA ARG A 8 -0.71 7.27 -11.51
C ARG A 8 -1.92 6.35 -11.59
N LEU A 9 -2.19 5.58 -10.53
CA LEU A 9 -3.35 4.69 -10.43
C LEU A 9 -4.66 5.45 -10.55
N VAL A 10 -4.80 6.57 -9.83
CA VAL A 10 -5.97 7.44 -9.91
C VAL A 10 -6.09 8.00 -11.32
N ALA A 11 -5.02 8.54 -11.91
CA ALA A 11 -5.09 9.09 -13.27
C ALA A 11 -5.55 8.06 -14.32
N GLU A 12 -5.07 6.80 -14.26
CA GLU A 12 -5.44 5.76 -15.23
C GLU A 12 -6.74 5.02 -14.89
N PHE A 13 -7.08 4.88 -13.60
CA PHE A 13 -8.16 4.03 -13.11
C PHE A 13 -9.15 4.75 -12.19
N THR A 14 -9.27 6.08 -12.27
CA THR A 14 -10.19 6.92 -11.45
C THR A 14 -11.56 6.25 -11.27
N ARG A 15 -12.16 5.81 -12.38
CA ARG A 15 -13.53 5.26 -12.43
C ARG A 15 -13.68 3.90 -11.72
N ILE A 16 -12.59 3.12 -11.63
CA ILE A 16 -12.55 1.82 -10.94
C ILE A 16 -12.21 2.01 -9.46
N LEU A 17 -11.43 3.04 -9.16
CA LEU A 17 -10.96 3.39 -7.82
C LEU A 17 -11.96 4.21 -7.02
N GLU A 18 -12.99 4.77 -7.67
CA GLU A 18 -14.03 5.61 -7.06
C GLU A 18 -14.72 4.97 -5.85
N ASN A 19 -14.80 3.64 -5.81
CA ASN A 19 -15.39 2.87 -4.71
C ASN A 19 -14.39 1.96 -3.98
N LYS A 20 -13.08 2.15 -4.18
CA LYS A 20 -12.03 1.33 -3.55
C LYS A 20 -11.10 2.20 -2.69
N PRO A 21 -11.04 1.99 -1.37
CA PRO A 21 -10.10 2.72 -0.52
C PRO A 21 -8.67 2.31 -0.87
N ILE A 22 -7.86 3.27 -1.34
CA ILE A 22 -6.43 3.08 -1.60
C ILE A 22 -5.66 3.56 -0.38
N HIS A 23 -5.08 2.61 0.35
CA HIS A 23 -4.15 2.89 1.45
C HIS A 23 -2.72 2.95 0.90
N VAL A 24 -2.09 4.10 1.04
CA VAL A 24 -0.68 4.32 0.70
C VAL A 24 0.11 4.06 1.97
N LEU A 25 0.96 3.04 1.95
CA LEU A 25 1.75 2.64 3.11
C LEU A 25 3.09 3.40 3.22
N ASP A 26 3.42 4.22 2.21
CA ASP A 26 4.67 5.00 2.12
C ASP A 26 5.96 4.17 2.30
N ILE A 27 5.88 2.86 2.06
CA ILE A 27 7.01 1.94 2.18
C ILE A 27 8.01 2.21 1.05
N PRO A 28 9.30 2.46 1.34
CA PRO A 28 10.33 2.68 0.33
C PRO A 28 10.58 1.41 -0.49
N ASP A 29 10.93 1.56 -1.77
CA ASP A 29 11.20 0.43 -2.68
C ASP A 29 12.60 -0.19 -2.49
N GLU A 30 13.23 0.09 -1.33
CA GLU A 30 14.62 -0.31 -1.02
C GLU A 30 14.73 -1.73 -0.44
N TYR A 31 13.61 -2.43 -0.24
CA TYR A 31 13.58 -3.78 0.31
C TYR A 31 13.81 -4.84 -0.77
N LYS A 32 14.54 -5.90 -0.42
CA LYS A 32 14.69 -7.06 -1.31
C LYS A 32 13.43 -7.91 -1.31
N TYR A 33 13.37 -8.80 -2.30
CA TYR A 33 12.34 -9.82 -2.34
C TYR A 33 12.39 -10.68 -1.06
N MET A 34 11.27 -10.71 -0.33
CA MET A 34 11.10 -11.40 0.96
C MET A 34 12.01 -10.90 2.09
N ASP A 35 12.34 -9.60 2.09
CA ASP A 35 13.06 -9.00 3.21
C ASP A 35 12.23 -9.06 4.50
N PRO A 36 12.79 -9.54 5.63
CA PRO A 36 12.05 -9.65 6.88
C PRO A 36 11.51 -8.31 7.38
N GLU A 37 12.26 -7.21 7.21
CA GLU A 37 11.81 -5.87 7.60
C GLU A 37 10.56 -5.42 6.81
N LEU A 38 10.49 -5.76 5.52
CA LEU A 38 9.33 -5.49 4.68
C LEU A 38 8.10 -6.28 5.16
N ILE A 39 8.30 -7.53 5.55
CA ILE A 39 7.22 -8.40 6.02
C ILE A 39 6.64 -7.88 7.34
N GLU A 40 7.48 -7.52 8.32
CA GLU A 40 7.02 -6.99 9.61
C GLU A 40 6.22 -5.69 9.43
N MET A 41 6.70 -4.78 8.59
CA MET A 41 5.96 -3.54 8.31
C MET A 41 4.64 -3.78 7.60
N LEU A 42 4.60 -4.74 6.67
CA LEU A 42 3.37 -5.14 6.00
C LEU A 42 2.39 -5.75 7.00
N GLU A 43 2.82 -6.64 7.88
CA GLU A 43 1.96 -7.22 8.91
C GLU A 43 1.37 -6.14 9.83
N GLN A 44 2.18 -5.22 10.34
CA GLN A 44 1.71 -4.11 11.19
C GLN A 44 0.69 -3.22 10.45
N SER A 45 1.00 -2.83 9.22
CA SER A 45 0.15 -1.95 8.42
C SER A 45 -1.16 -2.63 8.01
N VAL A 46 -1.08 -3.87 7.55
CA VAL A 46 -2.22 -4.66 7.10
C VAL A 46 -3.12 -4.97 8.29
N ASN A 47 -2.55 -5.27 9.46
CA ASN A 47 -3.34 -5.52 10.67
C ASN A 47 -4.13 -4.28 11.10
N GLY A 48 -3.51 -3.09 11.05
CA GLY A 48 -4.19 -1.82 11.31
C GLY A 48 -5.29 -1.46 10.30
N ILE A 49 -5.19 -1.94 9.05
CA ILE A 49 -6.18 -1.65 7.99
C ILE A 49 -7.33 -2.66 8.00
N LEU A 50 -7.04 -3.95 8.21
CA LEU A 50 -8.05 -5.01 8.23
C LEU A 50 -8.79 -5.10 9.56
N GLY A 51 -8.27 -4.49 10.63
CA GLY A 51 -8.89 -4.53 11.96
C GLY A 51 -9.03 -5.95 12.49
N ALA A 52 -8.11 -6.84 12.13
CA ALA A 52 -8.09 -8.20 12.63
C ALA A 52 -7.50 -8.20 14.04
N GLU A 53 -8.33 -7.88 15.04
CA GLU A 53 -8.03 -8.16 16.45
C GLU A 53 -7.84 -9.66 16.71
#